data_AF-A0A519UYV3-F1
#
_entry.id   AF-A0A519UYV3-F1
#
_cell.length_a   1.000
_cell.length_b   1.000
_cell.length_c   1.000
_cell.angle_alpha   90.00
_cell.angle_beta   90.00
_cell.angle_gamma   90.00
#
_symmetry.space_group_name_H-M   'P 1'
#
loop_
_entity.id
_entity.type
_entity.pdbx_description
1 polymer ?
#
loop_
_entity_poly.entity_id
_entity_poly.type
_entity_poly.pdbx_seq_one_letter_code
_entity_poly.pdbx_strand_id
1 'polypeptide(L)'
;MTLLLLAGFSLGLCQCQPATPTEQPAAHTPSPDSLKLETAVATPLPKFDVESPILRQLALLPPAERNADATAMRRYQQLTRRFWLAQYSTEYLLKEAEKGQPNLPVFAQQLATTQGHWRVLREGFGQAQGMPPTMADHLRRMQQTEQLQQAALSDLQADAANQRPLGLDAASLAAQPQVAKLLAPLRREPGPLNVRIR
;
A
#
# COMPACT_ATOMS: atom_id res chain seq x y z
N MET A 1 30.23 29.52 -42.25
CA MET A 1 29.96 28.06 -42.31
C MET A 1 29.78 27.55 -40.90
N THR A 2 28.83 26.64 -40.74
CA THR A 2 28.02 26.28 -39.58
C THR A 2 28.79 25.76 -38.36
N LEU A 3 28.39 26.20 -37.16
CA LEU A 3 28.72 25.62 -35.85
C LEU A 3 28.23 24.17 -35.74
N LEU A 4 28.99 23.30 -35.07
CA LEU A 4 28.46 22.05 -34.52
C LEU A 4 29.01 21.82 -33.10
N LEU A 5 28.07 21.85 -32.16
CA LEU A 5 28.21 21.65 -30.72
C LEU A 5 28.55 20.18 -30.41
N LEU A 6 29.58 19.97 -29.60
CA LEU A 6 29.80 18.72 -28.87
C LEU A 6 29.46 18.96 -27.39
N ALA A 7 28.22 18.65 -27.02
CA ALA A 7 27.79 18.55 -25.64
C ALA A 7 28.18 17.17 -25.10
N GLY A 8 29.27 17.11 -24.34
CA GLY A 8 29.66 15.94 -23.56
C GLY A 8 28.73 15.77 -22.37
N PHE A 9 27.99 14.66 -22.35
CA PHE A 9 27.19 14.20 -21.21
C PHE A 9 28.12 13.41 -20.28
N SER A 10 28.59 14.03 -19.19
CA SER A 10 29.29 13.31 -18.12
C SER A 10 28.33 13.03 -16.97
N LEU A 11 28.08 11.73 -16.75
CA LEU A 11 27.35 11.16 -15.64
C LEU A 11 28.04 11.52 -14.31
N GLY A 12 27.39 12.38 -13.53
CA GLY A 12 27.80 12.68 -12.16
C GLY A 12 27.51 11.52 -11.22
N LEU A 13 28.52 10.67 -10.98
CA LEU A 13 28.59 9.82 -9.79
C LEU A 13 28.84 10.73 -8.58
N CYS A 14 27.80 11.02 -7.82
CA CYS A 14 27.92 11.75 -6.56
C CYS A 14 28.51 10.80 -5.51
N GLN A 15 29.84 10.73 -5.46
CA GLN A 15 30.56 10.05 -4.40
C GLN A 15 30.53 10.92 -3.13
N CYS A 16 29.95 10.39 -2.06
CA CYS A 16 30.12 10.90 -0.72
C CYS A 16 31.59 10.71 -0.29
N GLN A 17 32.38 11.78 -0.32
CA GLN A 17 33.66 11.83 0.38
C GLN A 17 33.44 12.31 1.82
N PRO A 18 34.00 11.64 2.84
CA PRO A 18 34.09 12.21 4.17
C PRO A 18 35.09 13.36 4.17
N ALA A 19 34.64 14.55 4.55
CA ALA A 19 35.50 15.72 4.64
C ALA A 19 36.55 15.55 5.75
N THR A 20 37.82 15.68 5.40
CA THR A 20 38.94 15.91 6.31
C THR A 20 38.79 17.28 6.99
N PRO A 21 39.10 17.41 8.29
CA PRO A 21 38.90 18.66 9.02
C PRO A 21 39.97 19.68 8.59
N THR A 22 39.53 20.78 7.99
CA THR A 22 40.33 22.00 7.86
C THR A 22 40.01 22.89 9.04
N GLU A 23 41.06 23.25 9.78
CA GLU A 23 41.06 24.20 10.89
C GLU A 23 40.52 25.56 10.40
N GLN A 24 39.41 26.03 11.01
CA GLN A 24 38.84 27.35 10.75
C GLN A 24 38.61 28.10 12.08
N PRO A 25 38.87 29.42 12.15
CA PRO A 25 38.92 30.17 13.40
C PRO A 25 37.55 30.54 13.96
N ALA A 26 37.52 30.71 15.29
CA ALA A 26 36.53 31.38 16.13
C ALA A 26 35.08 30.84 16.10
N ALA A 27 34.78 30.11 17.17
CA ALA A 27 33.48 29.57 17.53
C ALA A 27 32.38 30.65 17.59
N HIS A 28 31.38 30.53 16.73
CA HIS A 28 30.02 30.88 17.12
C HIS A 28 29.48 29.69 17.93
N THR A 29 29.44 29.84 19.25
CA THR A 29 28.78 28.88 20.14
C THR A 29 27.30 28.81 19.72
N PRO A 30 26.79 27.69 19.18
CA PRO A 30 25.36 27.54 19.00
C PRO A 30 24.73 27.63 20.40
N SER A 31 23.73 28.51 20.55
CA SER A 31 23.00 28.67 21.80
C SER A 31 22.51 27.28 22.26
N PRO A 32 22.72 26.87 23.53
CA PRO A 32 22.36 25.54 24.03
C PRO A 32 20.87 25.19 23.92
N ASP A 33 20.02 26.16 23.58
CA ASP A 33 18.61 25.95 23.27
C ASP A 33 18.32 25.44 21.85
N SER A 34 19.31 25.39 20.96
CA SER A 34 19.10 25.10 19.52
C SER A 34 19.10 23.60 19.17
N LEU A 35 19.37 22.72 20.14
CA LEU A 35 19.41 21.27 19.97
C LEU A 35 18.50 20.58 21.00
N LYS A 36 17.25 21.04 21.11
CA LYS A 36 16.22 20.26 21.82
C LYS A 36 15.74 19.17 20.88
N LEU A 37 16.26 17.95 21.07
CA LEU A 37 15.67 16.73 20.54
C LEU A 37 14.28 16.61 21.19
N GLU A 38 13.24 17.00 20.46
CA GLU A 38 11.87 16.74 20.90
C GLU A 38 11.67 15.22 20.96
N THR A 39 11.28 14.72 22.13
CA THR A 39 10.91 13.32 22.31
C THR A 39 9.64 13.05 21.49
N ALA A 40 9.81 12.55 20.27
CA ALA A 40 8.69 12.12 19.44
C ALA A 40 8.03 10.89 20.10
N VAL A 41 6.77 11.03 20.52
CA VAL A 41 5.99 9.90 21.04
C VAL A 41 5.72 8.94 19.87
N ALA A 42 6.44 7.82 19.85
CA ALA A 42 6.22 6.78 18.85
C ALA A 42 4.84 6.16 19.05
N THR A 43 3.91 6.42 18.14
CA THR A 43 2.61 5.75 18.13
C THR A 43 2.72 4.47 17.30
N PRO A 44 2.55 3.27 17.89
CA PRO A 44 2.74 2.02 17.17
C PRO A 44 1.71 1.89 16.04
N LEU A 45 2.19 1.56 14.85
CA LEU A 45 1.30 1.21 13.73
C LEU A 45 0.67 -0.16 13.97
N PRO A 46 -0.60 -0.37 13.61
CA PRO A 46 -1.22 -1.68 13.66
C PRO A 46 -0.45 -2.67 12.77
N LYS A 47 -0.19 -3.86 13.30
CA LYS A 47 0.37 -4.98 12.53
C LYS A 47 -0.77 -5.81 11.97
N PHE A 48 -0.76 -6.05 10.66
CA PHE A 48 -1.78 -6.85 9.98
C PHE A 48 -1.19 -8.20 9.59
N ASP A 49 -1.86 -9.31 9.93
CA ASP A 49 -1.52 -10.62 9.37
C ASP A 49 -1.98 -10.68 7.91
N VAL A 50 -1.05 -10.46 7.00
CA VAL A 50 -1.29 -10.57 5.55
C VAL A 50 -0.99 -11.97 5.02
N GLU A 51 -0.28 -12.83 5.74
CA GLU A 51 0.18 -14.11 5.19
C GLU A 51 -0.97 -15.12 5.09
N SER A 52 -1.82 -15.21 6.11
CA SER A 52 -2.97 -16.12 6.12
C SER A 52 -3.93 -15.93 4.93
N PRO A 53 -4.40 -14.72 4.59
CA PRO A 53 -5.27 -14.53 3.42
C PRO A 53 -4.54 -14.73 2.09
N ILE A 54 -3.24 -14.40 2.00
CA ILE A 54 -2.44 -14.68 0.81
C ILE A 54 -2.42 -16.19 0.56
N LEU A 55 -2.07 -16.99 1.55
CA LEU A 55 -1.99 -18.45 1.41
C LEU A 55 -3.33 -19.06 0.99
N ARG A 56 -4.44 -18.63 1.60
CA ARG A 56 -5.78 -19.07 1.21
C ARG A 56 -6.09 -18.73 -0.24
N GLN A 57 -5.85 -17.48 -0.64
CA GLN A 57 -6.14 -17.05 -1.99
C GLN A 57 -5.26 -17.74 -3.05
N LEU A 58 -4.00 -18.02 -2.73
CA LEU A 58 -3.11 -18.80 -3.61
C LEU A 58 -3.56 -20.26 -3.73
N ALA A 59 -4.15 -20.83 -2.67
CA ALA A 59 -4.69 -22.19 -2.69
C ALA A 59 -5.94 -22.34 -3.58
N LEU A 60 -6.62 -21.24 -3.92
CA LEU A 60 -7.74 -21.22 -4.85
C LEU A 60 -7.32 -21.38 -6.33
N LEU A 61 -6.02 -21.25 -6.63
CA LEU A 61 -5.53 -21.34 -8.00
C LEU A 61 -5.49 -22.79 -8.50
N PRO A 62 -6.01 -23.08 -9.71
CA PRO A 62 -5.88 -24.39 -10.34
C PRO A 62 -4.40 -24.83 -10.42
N PRO A 63 -4.07 -26.11 -10.18
CA PRO A 63 -2.69 -26.60 -10.30
C PRO A 63 -2.06 -26.30 -11.66
N ALA A 64 -2.85 -26.38 -12.74
CA ALA A 64 -2.41 -26.05 -14.09
C ALA A 64 -1.93 -24.58 -14.20
N GLU A 65 -2.68 -23.64 -13.63
CA GLU A 65 -2.30 -22.22 -13.64
C GLU A 65 -1.12 -21.92 -12.71
N ARG A 66 -1.04 -22.58 -11.56
CA ARG A 66 0.08 -22.42 -10.60
C ARG A 66 1.43 -22.82 -11.20
N ASN A 67 1.43 -23.85 -12.05
CA ASN A 67 2.64 -24.44 -12.60
C ASN A 67 2.97 -23.97 -14.02
N ALA A 68 2.08 -23.22 -14.68
CA ALA A 68 2.24 -22.81 -16.07
C ALA A 68 3.34 -21.74 -16.26
N ASP A 69 3.38 -20.71 -15.40
CA ASP A 69 4.38 -19.64 -15.46
C ASP A 69 4.77 -19.17 -14.05
N ALA A 70 6.01 -19.47 -13.65
CA ALA A 70 6.55 -19.06 -12.36
C ALA A 70 6.65 -17.53 -12.21
N THR A 71 6.83 -16.79 -13.31
CA THR A 71 6.92 -15.33 -13.30
C THR A 71 5.55 -14.71 -13.06
N ALA A 72 4.51 -15.17 -13.76
CA ALA A 72 3.12 -14.79 -13.49
C ALA A 72 2.73 -15.09 -12.04
N MET A 73 3.09 -16.27 -11.53
CA MET A 73 2.82 -16.65 -10.14
C MET A 73 3.49 -15.72 -9.13
N ARG A 74 4.78 -15.37 -9.31
CA ARG A 74 5.49 -14.42 -8.44
C ARG A 74 4.85 -13.03 -8.47
N ARG A 75 4.51 -12.52 -9.66
CA ARG A 75 3.81 -11.23 -9.80
C ARG A 75 2.46 -11.26 -9.10
N TYR A 76 1.68 -12.31 -9.31
CA TYR A 76 0.38 -12.50 -8.68
C TYR A 76 0.48 -12.54 -7.15
N GLN A 77 1.47 -13.26 -6.59
CA GLN A 77 1.75 -13.28 -5.14
C GLN A 77 2.05 -11.88 -4.59
N GLN A 78 2.89 -11.10 -5.28
CA GLN A 78 3.24 -9.75 -4.87
C GLN A 78 2.03 -8.81 -4.88
N LEU A 79 1.20 -8.86 -5.92
CA LEU A 79 -0.02 -8.07 -6.02
C LEU A 79 -1.02 -8.46 -4.92
N THR A 80 -1.19 -9.76 -4.67
CA THR A 80 -2.06 -10.29 -3.60
C THR A 80 -1.61 -9.80 -2.23
N ARG A 81 -0.30 -9.78 -1.96
CA ARG A 81 0.27 -9.26 -0.71
C ARG A 81 -0.02 -7.77 -0.52
N ARG A 82 0.25 -6.97 -1.56
CA ARG A 82 -0.01 -5.52 -1.54
C ARG A 82 -1.50 -5.23 -1.35
N PHE A 83 -2.35 -6.00 -2.01
CA PHE A 83 -3.80 -5.90 -1.88
C PHE A 83 -4.27 -6.13 -0.45
N TRP A 84 -3.89 -7.25 0.19
CA TRP A 84 -4.36 -7.55 1.54
C TRP A 84 -3.82 -6.56 2.58
N LEU A 85 -2.59 -6.06 2.40
CA LEU A 85 -2.06 -4.98 3.24
C LEU A 85 -2.92 -3.72 3.13
N ALA A 86 -3.23 -3.27 1.92
CA ALA A 86 -4.05 -2.07 1.68
C ALA A 86 -5.48 -2.25 2.20
N GLN A 87 -6.11 -3.40 1.91
CA GLN A 87 -7.48 -3.71 2.31
C GLN A 87 -7.63 -3.79 3.83
N TYR A 88 -6.73 -4.46 4.55
CA TYR A 88 -6.82 -4.53 6.02
C TYR A 88 -6.50 -3.19 6.69
N SER A 89 -5.56 -2.42 6.15
CA SER A 89 -5.31 -1.06 6.62
C SER A 89 -6.57 -0.20 6.47
N THR A 90 -7.30 -0.37 5.35
CA THR A 90 -8.56 0.33 5.11
C THR A 90 -9.65 -0.10 6.08
N GLU A 91 -9.87 -1.41 6.26
CA GLU A 91 -10.85 -1.94 7.21
C GLU A 91 -10.59 -1.47 8.64
N TYR A 92 -9.32 -1.34 9.03
CA TYR A 92 -8.96 -0.77 10.32
C TYR A 92 -9.37 0.69 10.44
N LEU A 93 -9.04 1.52 9.44
CA LEU A 93 -9.40 2.95 9.45
C LEU A 93 -10.91 3.18 9.46
N LEU A 94 -11.67 2.39 8.69
CA LEU A 94 -13.14 2.46 8.69
C LEU A 94 -13.69 2.18 10.09
N LYS A 95 -13.19 1.14 10.77
CA LYS A 95 -13.58 0.81 12.15
C LYS A 95 -13.16 1.87 13.16
N GLU A 96 -11.99 2.50 13.00
CA GLU A 96 -11.56 3.60 13.87
C GLU A 96 -12.43 4.84 13.68
N ALA A 97 -12.84 5.15 12.45
CA ALA A 97 -13.77 6.24 12.16
C ALA A 97 -15.14 5.99 12.83
N GLU A 98 -15.66 4.76 12.75
CA GLU A 98 -16.93 4.36 13.39
C GLU A 98 -16.93 4.52 14.92
N LYS A 99 -15.76 4.48 15.59
CA LYS A 99 -15.65 4.70 17.05
C LYS A 99 -15.89 6.17 17.44
N GLY A 100 -15.87 7.11 16.50
CA GLY A 100 -16.29 8.50 16.68
C GLY A 100 -15.33 9.43 17.43
N GLN A 101 -14.23 8.93 18.01
CA GLN A 101 -13.21 9.77 18.69
C GLN A 101 -11.76 9.33 18.40
N PRO A 102 -11.34 9.21 17.13
CA PRO A 102 -9.95 8.89 16.82
C PRO A 102 -9.04 10.09 17.12
N ASN A 103 -7.79 9.81 17.51
CA ASN A 103 -6.74 10.83 17.57
C ASN A 103 -6.47 11.31 16.13
N LEU A 104 -7.00 12.48 15.76
CA LEU A 104 -7.02 12.99 14.38
C LEU A 104 -5.62 13.08 13.73
N PRO A 105 -4.57 13.61 14.38
CA PRO A 105 -3.21 13.57 13.83
C PRO A 105 -2.71 12.17 13.48
N VAL A 106 -2.90 11.21 14.39
CA VAL A 106 -2.49 9.81 14.18
C VAL A 106 -3.32 9.17 13.06
N PHE A 107 -4.63 9.41 13.06
CA PHE A 107 -5.55 8.92 12.04
C PHE A 107 -5.15 9.43 10.65
N ALA A 108 -4.87 10.73 10.51
CA ALA A 108 -4.46 11.34 9.24
C ALA A 108 -3.16 10.72 8.70
N GLN A 109 -2.19 10.44 9.57
CA GLN A 109 -0.95 9.77 9.18
C GLN A 109 -1.19 8.32 8.71
N GLN A 110 -2.05 7.58 9.41
CA GLN A 110 -2.42 6.22 9.03
C GLN A 110 -3.22 6.20 7.72
N LEU A 111 -4.08 7.19 7.50
CA LEU A 111 -4.84 7.40 6.27
C LEU A 111 -3.91 7.63 5.08
N ALA A 112 -2.94 8.56 5.21
CA ALA A 112 -1.94 8.81 4.17
C ALA A 112 -1.11 7.56 3.85
N THR A 113 -0.74 6.79 4.88
CA THR A 113 -0.02 5.51 4.71
C THR A 113 -0.87 4.50 3.93
N THR A 114 -2.15 4.37 4.28
CA THR A 114 -3.09 3.44 3.62
C THR A 114 -3.33 3.82 2.16
N GLN A 115 -3.48 5.11 1.86
CA GLN A 115 -3.56 5.59 0.48
C GLN A 115 -2.27 5.29 -0.30
N GLY A 116 -1.11 5.36 0.36
CA GLY A 116 0.17 4.94 -0.21
C GLY A 116 0.19 3.45 -0.60
N HIS A 117 -0.35 2.56 0.25
CA HIS A 117 -0.46 1.13 -0.08
C HIS A 117 -1.30 0.89 -1.34
N TRP A 118 -2.44 1.58 -1.47
CA TRP A 118 -3.29 1.49 -2.66
C TRP A 118 -2.62 2.01 -3.93
N ARG A 119 -1.86 3.11 -3.82
CA ARG A 119 -1.11 3.67 -4.96
C ARG A 119 -0.09 2.67 -5.51
N VAL A 120 0.70 2.06 -4.64
CA VAL A 120 1.71 1.05 -5.01
C VAL A 120 1.06 -0.20 -5.61
N LEU A 121 -0.14 -0.59 -5.13
CA LEU A 121 -0.90 -1.66 -5.75
C LEU A 121 -1.38 -1.28 -7.16
N ARG A 122 -1.93 -0.07 -7.32
CA ARG A 122 -2.48 0.42 -8.60
C ARG A 122 -1.43 0.47 -9.70
N GLU A 123 -0.24 0.97 -9.37
CA GLU A 123 0.93 0.94 -10.27
C GLU A 123 1.29 -0.49 -10.70
N GLY A 124 1.10 -1.47 -9.81
CA GLY A 124 1.32 -2.88 -10.09
C GLY A 124 0.28 -3.51 -11.03
N PHE A 125 -0.95 -3.02 -11.09
CA PHE A 125 -1.99 -3.60 -11.96
C PHE A 125 -1.67 -3.49 -13.44
N GLY A 126 -0.85 -2.52 -13.87
CA GLY A 126 -0.35 -2.44 -15.25
C GLY A 126 0.44 -3.68 -15.69
N GLN A 127 0.95 -4.47 -14.75
CA GLN A 127 1.70 -5.71 -15.00
C GLN A 127 0.81 -6.97 -15.01
N ALA A 128 -0.52 -6.83 -14.96
CA ALA A 128 -1.46 -7.94 -14.95
C ALA A 128 -1.71 -8.57 -16.34
N GLN A 129 -1.08 -8.03 -17.40
CA GLN A 129 -1.22 -8.58 -18.75
C GLN A 129 -0.64 -10.00 -18.83
N GLY A 130 -1.34 -10.90 -19.52
CA GLY A 130 -0.90 -12.29 -19.71
C GLY A 130 -1.10 -13.20 -18.49
N MET A 131 -1.84 -12.75 -17.46
CA MET A 131 -2.19 -13.60 -16.33
C MET A 131 -3.14 -14.72 -16.76
N PRO A 132 -2.96 -15.94 -16.21
CA PRO A 132 -3.93 -17.03 -16.34
C PRO A 132 -5.35 -16.61 -15.93
N PRO A 133 -6.40 -17.27 -16.46
CA PRO A 133 -7.78 -16.82 -16.28
C PRO A 133 -8.22 -16.64 -14.83
N THR A 134 -7.88 -17.56 -13.93
CA THR A 134 -8.26 -17.46 -12.51
C THR A 134 -7.51 -16.33 -11.82
N MET A 135 -6.20 -16.20 -12.07
CA MET A 135 -5.40 -15.07 -11.56
C MET A 135 -5.95 -13.73 -12.05
N ALA A 136 -6.30 -13.63 -13.34
CA ALA A 136 -6.85 -12.42 -13.95
C ALA A 136 -8.22 -12.06 -13.35
N ASP A 137 -9.08 -13.03 -13.08
CA ASP A 137 -10.36 -12.79 -12.40
C ASP A 137 -10.15 -12.24 -10.99
N HIS A 138 -9.23 -12.84 -10.22
CA HIS A 138 -8.89 -12.37 -8.89
C HIS A 138 -8.36 -10.93 -8.91
N LEU A 139 -7.43 -10.61 -9.81
CA LEU A 139 -6.89 -9.25 -9.94
C LEU A 139 -7.97 -8.23 -10.34
N ARG A 140 -8.91 -8.61 -11.20
CA ARG A 140 -10.05 -7.75 -11.56
C ARG A 140 -10.90 -7.40 -10.34
N ARG A 141 -11.17 -8.37 -9.47
CA ARG A 141 -11.91 -8.14 -8.21
C ARG A 141 -11.13 -7.25 -7.25
N MET A 142 -9.82 -7.44 -7.14
CA MET A 142 -8.95 -6.56 -6.34
C MET A 142 -8.99 -5.12 -6.84
N GLN A 143 -8.92 -4.93 -8.16
CA GLN A 143 -8.98 -3.60 -8.78
C GLN A 143 -10.33 -2.92 -8.58
N GLN A 144 -11.43 -3.66 -8.72
CA GLN A 144 -12.76 -3.12 -8.40
C GLN A 144 -12.92 -2.77 -6.93
N THR A 145 -12.34 -3.57 -6.04
CA THR A 145 -12.33 -3.29 -4.60
C THR A 145 -11.53 -2.02 -4.30
N GLU A 146 -10.37 -1.86 -4.91
CA GLU A 146 -9.53 -0.68 -4.77
C GLU A 146 -10.29 0.60 -5.14
N GLN A 147 -10.99 0.61 -6.27
CA GLN A 147 -11.78 1.77 -6.71
C GLN A 147 -12.84 2.19 -5.68
N LEU A 148 -13.58 1.22 -5.12
CA LEU A 148 -14.60 1.50 -4.10
C LEU A 148 -13.98 1.98 -2.78
N GLN A 149 -12.84 1.41 -2.39
CA GLN A 149 -12.15 1.80 -1.17
C GLN A 149 -11.49 3.18 -1.28
N GLN A 150 -11.06 3.58 -2.47
CA GLN A 150 -10.53 4.94 -2.69
C GLN A 150 -11.60 6.00 -2.41
N ALA A 151 -12.85 5.79 -2.83
CA ALA A 151 -13.95 6.71 -2.52
C ALA A 151 -14.13 6.85 -0.99
N ALA A 152 -14.22 5.73 -0.28
CA ALA A 152 -14.36 5.73 1.18
C ALA A 152 -13.18 6.42 1.89
N LEU A 153 -11.94 6.20 1.43
CA LEU A 153 -10.77 6.87 1.98
C LEU A 153 -10.71 8.36 1.64
N SER A 154 -11.27 8.78 0.51
CA SER A 154 -11.39 10.20 0.14
C SER A 154 -12.38 10.93 1.04
N ASP A 155 -13.49 10.31 1.42
CA ASP A 155 -14.45 10.89 2.38
C ASP A 155 -13.78 11.12 3.73
N LEU A 156 -13.11 10.10 4.27
CA LEU A 156 -12.38 10.19 5.52
C LEU A 156 -11.27 11.24 5.47
N GLN A 157 -10.61 11.40 4.32
CA GLN A 157 -9.60 12.44 4.13
C GLN A 157 -10.21 13.83 4.18
N ALA A 158 -11.36 14.03 3.51
CA ALA A 158 -12.07 15.29 3.52
C ALA A 158 -12.52 15.65 4.94
N ASP A 159 -13.07 14.71 5.70
CA ASP A 159 -13.48 14.96 7.08
C ASP A 159 -12.29 15.26 8.01
N ALA A 160 -11.22 14.47 7.91
CA ALA A 160 -10.01 14.69 8.70
C ALA A 160 -9.38 16.06 8.41
N ALA A 161 -9.30 16.47 7.14
CA ALA A 161 -8.74 17.76 6.74
C ALA A 161 -9.59 18.94 7.24
N ASN A 162 -10.91 18.76 7.33
CA ASN A 162 -11.85 19.78 7.81
C ASN A 162 -12.13 19.68 9.32
N GLN A 163 -11.44 18.78 10.05
CA GLN A 163 -11.66 18.52 11.47
C GLN A 163 -13.13 18.18 11.80
N ARG A 164 -13.82 17.49 10.88
CA ARG A 164 -15.20 17.03 11.05
C ARG A 164 -15.23 15.65 11.72
N PRO A 165 -16.36 15.26 12.32
CA PRO A 165 -16.58 13.87 12.69
C PRO A 165 -16.33 12.97 11.49
N LEU A 166 -15.48 11.96 11.65
CA LEU A 166 -15.12 11.07 10.55
C LEU A 166 -16.31 10.19 10.18
N GLY A 167 -16.67 10.20 8.91
CA GLY A 167 -17.72 9.35 8.38
C GLY A 167 -17.48 8.95 6.94
N LEU A 168 -18.27 7.98 6.48
CA LEU A 168 -18.45 7.73 5.06
C LEU A 168 -19.66 8.51 4.58
N ASP A 169 -19.60 9.02 3.36
CA ASP A 169 -20.78 9.56 2.73
C ASP A 169 -21.79 8.43 2.40
N ALA A 170 -23.01 8.81 1.99
CA ALA A 170 -24.05 7.83 1.69
C ALA A 170 -23.66 6.87 0.54
N ALA A 171 -22.85 7.32 -0.43
CA ALA A 171 -22.45 6.53 -1.59
C ALA A 171 -21.37 5.50 -1.22
N SER A 172 -20.33 5.93 -0.52
CA SER A 172 -19.25 5.09 0.02
C SER A 172 -19.76 4.08 1.02
N LEU A 173 -20.75 4.46 1.85
CA LEU A 173 -21.42 3.53 2.75
C LEU A 173 -22.24 2.48 1.97
N ALA A 174 -23.01 2.91 0.96
CA ALA A 174 -23.78 2.01 0.10
C ALA A 174 -22.90 1.07 -0.76
N ALA A 175 -21.63 1.44 -0.98
CA ALA A 175 -20.65 0.62 -1.70
C ALA A 175 -20.02 -0.50 -0.85
N GLN A 176 -20.05 -0.42 0.48
CA GLN A 176 -19.42 -1.43 1.36
C GLN A 176 -19.96 -2.86 1.16
N PRO A 177 -21.28 -3.09 0.97
CA PRO A 177 -21.79 -4.41 0.60
C PRO A 177 -21.24 -4.93 -0.74
N GLN A 178 -20.94 -4.05 -1.69
CA GLN A 178 -20.33 -4.44 -2.96
C GLN A 178 -18.87 -4.85 -2.77
N VAL A 179 -18.10 -4.12 -1.93
CA VAL A 179 -16.75 -4.53 -1.52
C VAL A 179 -16.79 -5.94 -0.91
N ALA A 180 -17.71 -6.19 0.02
CA ALA A 180 -17.85 -7.52 0.63
C ALA A 180 -18.13 -8.62 -0.42
N LYS A 181 -19.00 -8.35 -1.40
CA LYS A 181 -19.27 -9.27 -2.52
C LYS A 181 -18.04 -9.53 -3.39
N LEU A 182 -17.22 -8.52 -3.65
CA LEU A 182 -15.98 -8.67 -4.44
C LEU A 182 -14.92 -9.49 -3.71
N LEU A 183 -14.84 -9.33 -2.38
CA LEU A 183 -13.89 -10.03 -1.52
C LEU A 183 -14.30 -11.48 -1.23
N ALA A 184 -15.60 -11.80 -1.21
CA ALA A 184 -16.08 -13.11 -0.81
C ALA A 184 -15.44 -14.28 -1.58
N PRO A 185 -15.27 -14.24 -2.92
CA PRO A 185 -14.56 -15.29 -3.65
C PRO A 185 -13.08 -15.40 -3.29
N LEU A 186 -12.42 -14.28 -3.00
CA LEU A 186 -10.99 -14.23 -2.66
C LEU A 186 -10.71 -14.77 -1.24
N ARG A 187 -11.72 -14.72 -0.36
CA ARG A 187 -11.66 -15.17 1.04
C ARG A 187 -12.16 -16.58 1.26
N ARG A 188 -12.68 -17.24 0.22
CA ARG A 188 -13.26 -18.57 0.34
C ARG A 188 -12.21 -19.58 0.79
N GLU A 189 -12.60 -20.49 1.68
CA GLU A 189 -11.75 -21.62 2.05
C GLU A 189 -11.53 -22.54 0.83
N PRO A 190 -10.28 -22.94 0.55
CA PRO A 190 -10.01 -23.90 -0.52
C PRO A 190 -10.75 -25.21 -0.21
N GLY A 191 -11.37 -25.81 -1.24
CA GLY A 191 -12.06 -27.09 -1.08
C GLY A 191 -11.09 -28.19 -0.62
N PRO A 192 -11.61 -29.28 -0.01
CA PRO A 192 -10.76 -30.39 0.40
C PRO A 192 -9.96 -30.92 -0.79
N LEU A 193 -8.64 -31.02 -0.64
CA LEU A 193 -7.76 -31.63 -1.62
C LEU A 193 -8.15 -33.11 -1.71
N ASN A 194 -8.87 -33.50 -2.76
CA ASN A 194 -9.09 -34.91 -3.10
C ASN A 194 -7.75 -35.51 -3.55
N VAL A 195 -6.89 -35.86 -2.60
CA VAL A 195 -5.66 -36.61 -2.85
C VAL A 195 -6.08 -38.04 -3.13
N ARG A 196 -6.28 -38.38 -4.41
CA ARG A 196 -6.30 -39.77 -4.84
C ARG A 196 -4.87 -40.27 -4.81
N ILE A 197 -4.50 -40.96 -3.73
CA ILE A 197 -3.30 -41.81 -3.70
C ILE A 197 -3.59 -42.94 -4.70
N ARG A 198 -2.81 -43.01 -5.78
CA ARG A 198 -2.80 -44.14 -6.73
C ARG A 198 -1.58 -45.00 -6.43
#